data_AF-A0A2Z6DWU3-F1
#
_entry.id   AF-A0A2Z6DWU3-F1
#
_cell.length_a   1.000
_cell.length_b   1.000
_cell.length_c   1.000
_cell.angle_alpha   90.00
_cell.angle_beta   90.00
_cell.angle_gamma   90.00
#
_symmetry.space_group_name_H-M   'P 1'
#
loop_
_entity.id
_entity.type
_entity.pdbx_description
1 polymer ?
#
loop_
_entity_poly.entity_id
_entity_poly.type
_entity_poly.pdbx_seq_one_letter_code
_entity_poly.pdbx_strand_id
1 'polypeptide(L)' 'MGARSTLREAFQLGLIDDGEGWLAMVDARNRTSHTYDEALAHAIADAVITRFYPLFLVLQETLAAR' A
#
# COMPACT_ATOMS: atom_id res chain seq x y z
N MET A 1 2.26 -3.08 -18.16
CA MET A 1 1.31 -2.89 -17.02
C MET A 1 2.02 -3.25 -15.74
N GLY A 2 1.89 -2.45 -14.69
CA GLY A 2 2.57 -2.71 -13.41
C GLY A 2 1.76 -2.15 -12.24
N ALA A 3 2.17 -2.45 -11.00
CA ALA A 3 1.43 -2.10 -9.80
C ALA A 3 0.99 -0.62 -9.77
N ARG A 4 1.88 0.31 -10.18
CA ARG A 4 1.55 1.75 -10.23
C ARG A 4 0.46 2.11 -11.25
N SER A 5 0.37 1.43 -12.40
CA SER A 5 -0.71 1.68 -13.37
C SER A 5 -2.05 1.18 -12.85
N THR A 6 -2.06 0.00 -12.23
CA THR A 6 -3.26 -0.59 -11.61
C THR A 6 -3.78 0.28 -10.47
N LEU A 7 -2.88 0.78 -9.60
CA LEU A 7 -3.27 1.66 -8.50
C LEU A 7 -3.84 2.99 -9.00
N ARG A 8 -3.27 3.56 -10.08
CA ARG A 8 -3.82 4.78 -10.68
C ARG A 8 -5.25 4.58 -11.17
N GLU A 9 -5.51 3.47 -11.85
CA GLU A 9 -6.85 3.15 -12.34
C GLU A 9 -7.83 2.88 -11.19
N ALA A 10 -7.42 2.11 -10.18
CA ALA A 10 -8.24 1.88 -8.98
C ALA A 10 -8.60 3.19 -8.27
N PHE A 11 -7.67 4.14 -8.18
CA PHE A 11 -7.93 5.47 -7.62
C PHE A 11 -8.93 6.26 -8.50
N GLN A 12 -8.75 6.25 -9.83
CA GLN A 12 -9.69 6.90 -10.75
C GLN A 12 -11.10 6.31 -10.69
N LEU A 13 -11.22 5.00 -10.42
CA LEU A 13 -12.48 4.29 -10.25
C LEU A 13 -13.09 4.42 -8.84
N GLY A 14 -12.45 5.17 -7.94
CA GLY A 14 -12.88 5.33 -6.55
C GLY A 14 -12.94 4.01 -5.78
N LEU A 15 -12.09 3.04 -6.13
CA LEU A 15 -11.92 1.79 -5.40
C LEU A 15 -10.98 1.96 -4.20
N ILE A 16 -10.08 2.94 -4.28
CA ILE A 16 -9.13 3.32 -3.23
C ILE A 16 -9.08 4.84 -3.12
N ASP A 17 -8.88 5.35 -1.89
CA ASP A 17 -9.03 6.78 -1.60
C ASP A 17 -7.68 7.49 -1.30
N ASP A 18 -6.65 6.76 -0.88
CA ASP A 18 -5.29 7.30 -0.58
C ASP A 18 -4.25 6.75 -1.56
N GLY A 19 -4.22 7.28 -2.78
CA GLY A 19 -3.29 6.85 -3.82
C GLY A 19 -1.81 6.93 -3.41
N GLU A 20 -1.43 7.93 -2.62
CA GLU A 20 -0.06 8.09 -2.10
C GLU A 20 0.31 6.99 -1.11
N GLY A 21 -0.60 6.62 -0.21
CA GLY A 21 -0.44 5.49 0.69
C GLY A 21 -0.18 4.17 -0.05
N TRP A 22 -0.93 3.93 -1.13
CA TRP A 22 -0.74 2.74 -1.97
C TRP A 22 0.58 2.77 -2.77
N LEU A 23 0.99 3.94 -3.29
CA LEU A 23 2.29 4.08 -3.95
C LEU A 23 3.45 3.88 -2.98
N ALA A 24 3.36 4.44 -1.77
CA ALA A 24 4.33 4.22 -0.71
C ALA A 24 4.44 2.74 -0.33
N MET A 25 3.33 2.00 -0.35
CA MET A 25 3.33 0.54 -0.12
C MET A 25 4.09 -0.22 -1.21
N VAL A 26 3.91 0.16 -2.49
CA VAL A 26 4.66 -0.44 -3.60
C VAL A 26 6.17 -0.22 -3.42
N ASP A 27 6.57 0.99 -3.03
CA ASP A 27 7.97 1.31 -2.79
C ASP A 27 8.52 0.56 -1.57
N ALA A 28 7.77 0.48 -0.47
CA ALA A 28 8.15 -0.31 0.70
C ALA A 28 8.35 -1.79 0.35
N ARG A 29 7.44 -2.37 -0.44
CA ARG A 29 7.54 -3.76 -0.92
C ARG A 29 8.77 -3.99 -1.80
N ASN A 30 9.17 -3.01 -2.63
CA ASN A 30 10.41 -3.14 -3.40
C ASN A 30 11.66 -3.09 -2.51
N ARG A 31 11.55 -2.48 -1.33
CA ARG A 31 12.65 -2.35 -0.37
C ARG A 31 12.78 -3.54 0.58
N THR A 32 11.77 -4.42 0.69
CA THR A 32 11.85 -5.59 1.58
C THR A 32 12.87 -6.63 1.14
N SER A 33 13.46 -6.54 -0.06
CA SER A 33 14.59 -7.38 -0.47
C SER A 33 15.93 -6.91 0.11
N HIS A 34 15.99 -5.68 0.65
CA HIS A 34 17.16 -5.09 1.29
C HIS A 34 17.19 -5.36 2.81
N THR A 35 16.86 -6.59 3.21
CA THR A 35 16.66 -7.00 4.62
C THR A 35 17.92 -6.95 5.51
N TYR A 36 19.07 -6.55 4.98
CA TYR A 36 20.29 -6.35 5.77
C TYR A 36 20.29 -5.04 6.57
N ASP A 37 19.37 -4.13 6.27
CA ASP A 37 19.15 -2.90 7.03
C ASP A 37 17.99 -3.10 8.02
N GLU A 38 18.33 -3.41 9.27
CA GLU A 38 17.35 -3.66 10.34
C GLU A 38 16.48 -2.43 10.65
N ALA A 39 17.05 -1.22 10.51
CA ALA A 39 16.30 0.03 10.71
C ALA A 39 15.25 0.20 9.60
N LEU A 40 15.61 -0.11 8.36
CA LEU A 40 14.65 -0.15 7.25
C LEU A 40 13.58 -1.23 7.45
N ALA A 41 13.97 -2.41 7.92
CA ALA A 41 13.02 -3.49 8.20
C ALA A 41 11.98 -3.08 9.26
N HIS A 42 12.43 -2.46 10.37
CA HIS A 42 11.54 -1.90 11.39
C HIS A 42 10.62 -0.81 10.83
N ALA A 43 11.17 0.15 10.08
CA ALA A 43 10.38 1.22 9.48
C ALA A 43 9.29 0.69 8.52
N ILE A 44 9.59 -0.38 7.76
CA ILE A 44 8.60 -1.03 6.90
C ILE A 44 7.55 -1.76 7.74
N ALA A 45 7.95 -2.49 8.79
CA ALA A 45 7.02 -3.19 9.67
C ALA A 45 6.04 -2.21 10.36
N ASP A 46 6.55 -1.09 10.85
CA ASP A 46 5.73 -0.03 11.45
C ASP A 46 4.77 0.56 10.41
N ALA A 47 5.23 0.82 9.18
CA ALA A 47 4.37 1.30 8.10
C ALA A 47 3.29 0.29 7.70
N VAL A 48 3.59 -1.02 7.75
CA VAL A 48 2.60 -2.08 7.51
C VAL A 48 1.45 -1.99 8.49
N ILE A 49 1.75 -1.85 9.78
CA ILE A 49 0.74 -1.83 10.85
C ILE A 49 -0.02 -0.51 10.86
N THR A 50 0.70 0.60 10.78
CA THR A 50 0.13 1.93 11.05
C THR A 50 -0.47 2.61 9.82
N ARG A 51 -0.02 2.25 8.61
CA ARG A 51 -0.43 2.91 7.37
C ARG A 51 -1.04 1.95 6.36
N PHE A 52 -0.40 0.82 6.08
CA PHE A 52 -0.83 -0.05 4.98
C PHE A 52 -2.03 -0.92 5.34
N TYR A 53 -2.05 -1.49 6.55
CA TYR A 53 -3.16 -2.33 7.01
C TYR A 53 -4.50 -1.57 7.05
N PRO A 54 -4.58 -0.34 7.60
CA PRO A 54 -5.81 0.46 7.53
C PRO A 54 -6.32 0.70 6.09
N LEU A 55 -5.43 0.91 5.12
CA LEU A 55 -5.82 1.09 3.71
C LEU A 55 -6.49 -0.15 3.13
N PHE A 56 -6.05 -1.35 3.53
CA PHE A 56 -6.71 -2.59 3.14
C PHE A 56 -8.09 -2.77 3.79
N LEU A 57 -8.29 -2.30 5.03
CA LEU A 57 -9.60 -2.32 5.67
C LEU A 57 -10.59 -1.44 4.92
N VAL A 58 -10.20 -0.22 4.56
CA VAL A 58 -11.03 0.69 3.74
C VAL A 58 -11.34 0.06 2.39
N LEU A 59 -10.33 -0.52 1.71
CA LEU A 59 -10.56 -1.21 0.44
C LEU A 59 -11.54 -2.38 0.60
N GLN A 60 -11.42 -3.16 1.68
CA GLN A 60 -12.35 -4.26 1.95
C GLN A 60 -13.79 -3.76 2.12
N GLU A 61 -14.00 -2.68 2.86
CA GLU A 61 -15.31 -2.05 3.03
C GLU A 61 -15.86 -1.55 1.68
N THR A 62 -15.04 -0.85 0.89
CA THR A 62 -15.42 -0.36 -0.45
C THR A 62 -15.81 -1.50 -1.40
N LEU A 63 -15.10 -2.63 -1.35
CA LEU A 63 -15.42 -3.79 -2.17
C LEU A 63 -16.66 -4.54 -1.68
N ALA A 64 -16.91 -4.57 -0.38
CA ALA A 64 -18.10 -5.22 0.19
C ALA A 64 -19.40 -4.41 0.00
N ALA A 65 -19.27 -3.08 -0.12
CA ALA A 65 -20.40 -2.17 -0.35
C ALA A 65 -20.80 -2.04 -1.84
N ARG A 66 -20.06 -2.68 -2.75
CA ARG A 66 -20.33 -2.71 -4.19
C ARG A 66 -20.96 -4.04 -4.60
#